data_AF-A0A0F9NC37-F1
#
_entry.id   AF-A0A0F9NC37-F1
#
_cell.length_a   1.000
_cell.length_b   1.000
_cell.length_c   1.000
_cell.angle_alpha   90.00
_cell.angle_beta   90.00
_cell.angle_gamma   90.00
#
_symmetry.space_group_name_H-M   'P 1'
#
loop_
_entity.id
_entity.type
_entity.pdbx_description
1 polymer ?
#
loop_
_entity_poly.entity_id
_entity_poly.type
_entity_poly.pdbx_seq_one_letter_code
_entity_poly.pdbx_strand_id
1 'polypeptide(L)'
;MISVPKGNSQNKLAKLLHSVGNDVTERILTNLEGKMLRVIICGALGRMGREVIYKISQREDIELVGAIESLQHPLLGKETEKGIKVGSHLENVVERDSIIIEFTTPPATLEHLRIAEKKGIPMVIGTTGFKEEEYERIKRASNTIPIIISSNMSIGINLLYSIVKQITKILGENFDKEIIETHHRNKKDAPSGTAQRIAQIIAEVEDRSLSEVGVYGRKGIKNEIRSKKEIGIHAIRGGSVVGEHTVLFAGEEERLEITHRAESRGIFARGAILAAEFLVGKEKGLYDFQDVLGLK
;
A
#
# COMPACT_ATOMS: atom_id res chain seq x y z
N MET A 1 -44.63 -20.65 8.86
CA MET A 1 -43.22 -20.87 9.28
C MET A 1 -42.35 -20.85 8.04
N ILE A 2 -41.79 -19.69 7.71
CA ILE A 2 -40.83 -19.55 6.61
C ILE A 2 -39.47 -19.38 7.28
N SER A 3 -38.59 -20.38 7.13
CA SER A 3 -37.26 -20.35 7.71
C SER A 3 -36.39 -19.36 6.95
N VAL A 4 -35.94 -18.31 7.62
CA VAL A 4 -34.89 -17.42 7.11
C VAL A 4 -33.54 -18.14 7.29
N PRO A 5 -32.70 -18.30 6.24
CA PRO A 5 -31.37 -18.86 6.40
C PRO A 5 -30.50 -17.88 7.21
N LYS A 6 -29.98 -18.33 8.36
CA LYS A 6 -28.93 -17.60 9.10
C LYS A 6 -27.64 -17.65 8.29
N GLY A 7 -27.43 -16.65 7.44
CA GLY A 7 -26.24 -16.50 6.59
C GLY A 7 -25.04 -15.90 7.34
N ASN A 8 -23.90 -16.56 7.18
CA ASN A 8 -22.55 -16.30 7.71
C ASN A 8 -21.94 -14.89 7.53
N SER A 9 -22.67 -13.88 7.04
CA SER A 9 -22.11 -12.55 6.69
C SER A 9 -22.01 -11.61 7.89
N GLN A 10 -22.99 -11.63 8.81
CA GLN A 10 -22.97 -10.79 10.02
C GLN A 10 -21.78 -11.12 10.94
N ASN A 11 -21.27 -12.34 10.86
CA ASN A 11 -20.15 -12.80 11.69
C ASN A 11 -18.78 -12.38 11.15
N LYS A 12 -18.66 -11.97 9.88
CA LYS A 12 -17.40 -11.49 9.28
C LYS A 12 -17.13 -10.02 9.58
N LEU A 13 -18.13 -9.15 9.50
CA LEU A 13 -17.95 -7.73 9.83
C LEU A 13 -17.73 -7.52 11.34
N ALA A 14 -18.45 -8.27 12.18
CA ALA A 14 -18.20 -8.28 13.62
C ALA A 14 -16.81 -8.84 13.96
N LYS A 15 -16.34 -9.91 13.28
CA LYS A 15 -14.95 -10.38 13.41
C LYS A 15 -13.94 -9.38 12.87
N LEU A 16 -14.24 -8.62 11.81
CA LEU A 16 -13.38 -7.57 11.29
C LEU A 16 -13.23 -6.44 12.31
N LEU A 17 -14.33 -5.97 12.89
CA LEU A 17 -14.33 -4.94 13.92
C LEU A 17 -13.68 -5.44 15.23
N HIS A 18 -13.87 -6.72 15.58
CA HIS A 18 -13.28 -7.34 16.75
C HIS A 18 -11.80 -7.72 16.55
N SER A 19 -11.36 -8.01 15.31
CA SER A 19 -9.95 -8.27 14.97
C SER A 19 -9.14 -6.99 14.81
N VAL A 20 -9.79 -5.90 14.40
CA VAL A 20 -9.26 -4.53 14.44
C VAL A 20 -9.20 -4.01 15.89
N GLY A 21 -9.94 -4.63 16.82
CA GLY A 21 -9.93 -4.33 18.25
C GLY A 21 -8.69 -4.79 19.03
N ASN A 22 -7.83 -5.61 18.44
CA ASN A 22 -6.44 -5.71 18.90
C ASN A 22 -5.63 -4.84 17.96
N ASP A 23 -4.91 -3.85 18.49
CA ASP A 23 -4.07 -2.96 17.69
C ASP A 23 -3.18 -3.84 16.79
N VAL A 24 -3.27 -3.66 15.48
CA VAL A 24 -2.41 -4.38 14.51
C VAL A 24 -0.95 -4.23 14.94
N THR A 25 -0.65 -3.07 15.52
CA THR A 25 0.60 -2.73 16.20
C THR A 25 0.90 -3.65 17.39
N GLU A 26 -0.03 -3.87 18.33
CA GLU A 26 0.18 -4.79 19.48
C GLU A 26 0.44 -6.23 19.03
N ARG A 27 -0.29 -6.75 18.04
CA ARG A 27 -0.06 -8.11 17.52
C ARG A 27 1.31 -8.26 16.87
N ILE A 28 1.77 -7.23 16.18
CA ILE A 28 3.08 -7.20 15.53
C ILE A 28 4.19 -7.02 16.58
N LEU A 29 3.99 -6.15 17.57
CA LEU A 29 4.91 -5.94 18.69
C LEU A 29 5.05 -7.19 19.58
N THR A 30 4.00 -8.01 19.69
CA THR A 30 4.07 -9.31 20.39
C THR A 30 5.06 -10.27 19.71
N ASN A 31 5.25 -10.18 18.39
CA ASN A 31 6.26 -10.99 17.68
C ASN A 31 7.70 -10.45 17.85
N LEU A 32 7.84 -9.22 18.37
CA LEU A 32 9.12 -8.54 18.58
C LEU A 32 9.63 -8.66 20.03
N GLU A 33 9.09 -9.57 20.87
CA GLU A 33 9.47 -9.77 22.28
C GLU A 33 10.99 -9.60 22.53
N GLY A 34 11.38 -8.37 22.92
CA GLY A 34 12.76 -7.98 23.24
C GLY A 34 13.77 -7.90 22.07
N LYS A 35 13.37 -8.09 20.81
CA LYS A 35 14.28 -8.02 19.65
C LYS A 35 14.17 -6.70 18.90
N MET A 36 15.30 -6.01 18.77
CA MET A 36 15.44 -4.80 17.97
C MET A 36 15.27 -5.10 16.48
N LEU A 37 14.36 -4.40 15.81
CA LEU A 37 14.17 -4.53 14.37
C LEU A 37 15.34 -3.88 13.63
N ARG A 38 16.04 -4.63 12.78
CA ARG A 38 17.19 -4.12 12.04
C ARG A 38 16.80 -3.92 10.59
N VAL A 39 16.94 -2.69 10.07
CA VAL A 39 16.47 -2.33 8.73
C VAL A 39 17.56 -1.73 7.86
N ILE A 40 17.49 -2.04 6.57
CA ILE A 40 18.29 -1.44 5.52
C ILE A 40 17.35 -0.66 4.61
N ILE A 41 17.66 0.60 4.34
CA ILE A 41 16.85 1.44 3.46
C ILE A 41 17.54 1.60 2.12
N CYS A 42 16.91 1.11 1.05
CA CYS A 42 17.34 1.32 -0.32
C CYS A 42 16.59 2.50 -0.94
N GLY A 43 17.31 3.40 -1.62
CA GLY A 43 16.80 4.71 -2.02
C GLY A 43 16.78 5.70 -0.86
N ALA A 44 17.75 5.56 0.05
CA ALA A 44 17.83 6.25 1.33
C ALA A 44 17.77 7.78 1.22
N LEU A 45 18.26 8.36 0.12
CA LEU A 45 18.31 9.81 -0.08
C LEU A 45 17.15 10.33 -0.93
N GLY A 46 16.34 9.42 -1.49
CA GLY A 46 15.07 9.72 -2.11
C GLY A 46 14.02 10.21 -1.11
N ARG A 47 12.90 10.75 -1.63
CA ARG A 47 11.81 11.31 -0.82
C ARG A 47 11.27 10.33 0.21
N MET A 48 11.02 9.07 -0.20
CA MET A 48 10.49 8.05 0.70
C MET A 48 11.55 7.51 1.66
N GLY A 49 12.77 7.24 1.19
CA GLY A 49 13.86 6.77 2.04
C GLY A 49 14.14 7.73 3.21
N ARG A 50 14.19 9.03 2.94
CA ARG A 50 14.38 10.06 3.98
C ARG A 50 13.24 10.08 5.00
N GLU A 51 11.99 9.96 4.56
CA GLU A 51 10.83 9.88 5.46
C GLU A 51 10.88 8.63 6.34
N VAL A 52 11.28 7.48 5.78
CA VAL A 52 11.43 6.23 6.55
C VAL A 52 12.56 6.37 7.57
N ILE A 53 13.72 6.87 7.18
CA ILE A 53 14.86 7.12 8.09
C ILE A 53 14.45 8.09 9.20
N TYR A 54 13.74 9.17 8.87
CA TYR A 54 13.24 10.11 9.88
C TYR A 54 12.26 9.45 10.85
N LYS A 55 11.37 8.55 10.38
CA LYS A 55 10.46 7.81 11.27
C LYS A 55 11.18 6.79 12.15
N ILE A 56 12.18 6.10 11.62
CA ILE A 56 13.08 5.25 12.40
C ILE A 56 13.85 6.10 13.42
N SER A 57 14.17 7.37 13.11
CA SER A 57 14.92 8.20 14.04
C SER A 57 14.19 8.54 15.33
N GLN A 58 12.86 8.47 15.30
CA GLN A 58 11.97 8.68 16.45
C GLN A 58 11.67 7.39 17.24
N ARG A 59 12.30 6.27 16.91
CA ARG A 59 12.07 4.95 17.53
C ARG A 59 13.39 4.36 18.04
N GLU A 60 13.33 3.75 19.22
CA GLU A 60 14.47 3.08 19.87
C GLU A 60 14.48 1.57 19.64
N ASP A 61 13.33 1.01 19.26
CA ASP A 61 13.14 -0.41 18.97
C ASP A 61 13.50 -0.79 17.53
N ILE A 62 13.97 0.17 16.73
CA ILE A 62 14.41 -0.02 15.34
C ILE A 62 15.81 0.54 15.15
N GLU A 63 16.71 -0.31 14.65
CA GLU A 63 18.07 0.03 14.25
C GLU A 63 18.18 0.18 12.73
N LEU A 64 18.65 1.33 12.27
CA LEU A 64 19.09 1.50 10.89
C LEU A 64 20.50 0.93 10.76
N VAL A 65 20.66 -0.19 10.06
CA VAL A 65 21.97 -0.87 9.89
C VAL A 65 22.59 -0.64 8.52
N GLY A 66 21.82 -0.13 7.57
CA GLY A 66 22.31 0.19 6.23
C GLY A 66 21.46 1.24 5.52
N ALA A 67 22.13 2.07 4.71
CA ALA A 67 21.49 3.04 3.84
C ALA A 67 22.14 2.96 2.46
N ILE A 68 21.35 2.60 1.45
CA ILE A 68 21.82 2.40 0.07
C ILE A 68 21.19 3.44 -0.84
N GLU A 69 22.00 4.00 -1.73
CA GLU A 69 21.57 4.93 -2.76
C GLU A 69 22.37 4.73 -4.07
N SER A 70 21.82 5.23 -5.18
CA SER A 70 22.50 5.27 -6.47
C SER A 70 23.91 5.86 -6.40
N LEU A 71 24.85 5.24 -7.13
CA LEU A 71 26.21 5.73 -7.35
C LEU A 71 26.28 7.17 -7.86
N GLN A 72 25.22 7.62 -8.56
CA GLN A 72 25.16 8.95 -9.17
C GLN A 72 24.58 10.02 -8.22
N HIS A 73 24.14 9.63 -7.03
CA HIS A 73 23.49 10.58 -6.12
C HIS A 73 24.54 11.52 -5.49
N PRO A 74 24.33 12.86 -5.52
CA PRO A 74 25.35 13.84 -5.10
C PRO A 74 25.69 13.82 -3.60
N LEU A 75 24.86 13.16 -2.80
CA LEU A 75 25.05 13.02 -1.35
C LEU A 75 25.53 11.60 -0.95
N LEU A 76 25.93 10.76 -1.91
CA LEU A 76 26.53 9.45 -1.62
C LEU A 76 27.76 9.62 -0.71
N GLY A 77 27.94 8.70 0.24
CA GLY A 77 29.05 8.72 1.19
C GLY A 77 28.87 9.68 2.38
N LYS A 78 27.81 10.51 2.40
CA LYS A 78 27.42 11.27 3.59
C LYS A 78 26.73 10.39 4.62
N GLU A 79 26.68 10.84 5.85
CA GLU A 79 25.95 10.17 6.93
C GLU A 79 24.47 10.57 6.95
N THR A 80 23.63 9.60 7.33
CA THR A 80 22.23 9.83 7.69
C THR A 80 22.14 10.47 9.09
N GLU A 81 20.95 10.91 9.49
CA GLU A 81 20.70 11.45 10.84
C GLU A 81 21.00 10.46 11.98
N LYS A 82 21.14 9.16 11.67
CA LYS A 82 21.52 8.08 12.59
C LYS A 82 23.02 7.72 12.53
N GLY A 83 23.84 8.51 11.83
CA GLY A 83 25.28 8.28 11.69
C GLY A 83 25.67 7.15 10.72
N ILE A 84 24.70 6.55 10.01
CA ILE A 84 24.99 5.52 9.01
C ILE A 84 25.45 6.17 7.73
N LYS A 85 26.64 5.79 7.24
CA LYS A 85 27.19 6.24 5.97
C LYS A 85 26.38 5.65 4.81
N VAL A 86 25.90 6.50 3.90
CA VAL A 86 25.15 6.07 2.72
C VAL A 86 26.11 5.44 1.70
N GLY A 87 25.93 4.15 1.46
CA GLY A 87 26.69 3.37 0.48
C GLY A 87 25.91 3.15 -0.82
N SER A 88 26.55 2.47 -1.77
CA SER A 88 25.98 2.15 -3.08
C SER A 88 25.86 0.65 -3.38
N HIS A 89 26.38 -0.19 -2.48
CA HIS A 89 26.45 -1.63 -2.67
C HIS A 89 25.77 -2.33 -1.51
N LEU A 90 24.59 -2.86 -1.78
CA LEU A 90 23.78 -3.55 -0.78
C LEU A 90 24.53 -4.76 -0.20
N GLU A 91 25.35 -5.46 -0.98
CA GLU A 91 26.12 -6.61 -0.50
C GLU A 91 27.03 -6.31 0.70
N ASN A 92 27.47 -5.05 0.85
CA ASN A 92 28.43 -4.63 1.88
C ASN A 92 27.77 -4.36 3.25
N VAL A 93 26.45 -4.14 3.28
CA VAL A 93 25.72 -3.77 4.51
C VAL A 93 24.67 -4.80 4.90
N VAL A 94 24.37 -5.77 4.04
CA VAL A 94 23.35 -6.79 4.35
C VAL A 94 23.86 -7.79 5.38
N GLU A 95 23.14 -7.85 6.49
CA GLU A 95 23.31 -8.77 7.62
C GLU A 95 22.11 -9.73 7.75
N ARG A 96 22.32 -10.91 8.36
CA ARG A 96 21.34 -12.01 8.39
C ARG A 96 19.99 -11.63 9.02
N ASP A 97 20.00 -10.81 10.06
CA ASP A 97 18.78 -10.45 10.82
C ASP A 97 18.19 -9.09 10.39
N SER A 98 18.58 -8.59 9.21
CA SER A 98 18.08 -7.33 8.67
C SER A 98 16.84 -7.53 7.78
N ILE A 99 16.05 -6.47 7.60
CA ILE A 99 14.96 -6.40 6.62
C ILE A 99 15.23 -5.24 5.67
N ILE A 100 15.10 -5.49 4.37
CA ILE A 100 15.31 -4.45 3.36
C ILE A 100 13.98 -3.74 3.10
N ILE A 101 13.98 -2.41 3.23
CA ILE A 101 12.87 -1.55 2.82
C ILE A 101 13.29 -0.82 1.53
N GLU A 102 12.55 -1.06 0.46
CA GLU A 102 12.93 -0.73 -0.91
C GLU A 102 11.98 0.30 -1.53
N PHE A 103 12.50 1.52 -1.76
CA PHE A 103 11.80 2.60 -2.47
C PHE A 103 12.70 3.20 -3.55
N THR A 104 12.98 2.42 -4.59
CA THR A 104 13.92 2.78 -5.67
C THR A 104 13.24 2.76 -7.03
N THR A 105 13.89 2.15 -8.01
CA THR A 105 13.43 1.95 -9.39
C THR A 105 13.35 0.44 -9.66
N PRO A 106 12.54 0.00 -10.65
CA PRO A 106 12.44 -1.42 -10.95
C PRO A 106 13.79 -2.11 -11.19
N PRO A 107 14.75 -1.54 -11.97
CA PRO A 107 16.06 -2.17 -12.15
C PRO A 107 16.86 -2.34 -10.85
N ALA A 108 16.90 -1.31 -10.00
CA ALA A 108 17.61 -1.36 -8.73
C ALA A 108 16.96 -2.38 -7.77
N THR A 109 15.63 -2.42 -7.72
CA THR A 109 14.91 -3.40 -6.90
C THR A 109 15.23 -4.84 -7.33
N LEU A 110 15.34 -5.13 -8.63
CA LEU A 110 15.67 -6.48 -9.12
C LEU A 110 17.12 -6.88 -8.80
N GLU A 111 18.06 -5.93 -8.81
CA GLU A 111 19.43 -6.15 -8.37
C GLU A 111 19.48 -6.48 -6.87
N HIS A 112 18.82 -5.65 -6.05
CA HIS A 112 18.72 -5.85 -4.60
C HIS A 112 18.01 -7.16 -4.25
N LEU A 113 16.95 -7.52 -4.99
CA LEU A 113 16.23 -8.78 -4.84
C LEU A 113 17.16 -9.98 -5.00
N ARG A 114 18.07 -9.94 -5.97
CA ARG A 114 19.03 -11.03 -6.20
C ARG A 114 19.98 -11.20 -5.02
N ILE A 115 20.37 -10.10 -4.37
CA ILE A 115 21.23 -10.11 -3.17
C ILE A 115 20.43 -10.63 -1.97
N ALA A 116 19.19 -10.16 -1.80
CA ALA A 116 18.28 -10.56 -0.74
C ALA A 116 18.00 -12.06 -0.79
N GLU A 117 17.65 -12.61 -1.96
CA GLU A 117 17.46 -14.06 -2.13
C GLU A 117 18.72 -14.85 -1.79
N LYS A 118 19.89 -14.43 -2.30
CA LYS A 118 21.16 -15.12 -2.05
C LYS A 118 21.49 -15.17 -0.56
N LYS A 119 21.13 -14.12 0.19
CA LYS A 119 21.42 -13.99 1.62
C LYS A 119 20.25 -14.43 2.52
N GLY A 120 19.09 -14.77 1.96
CA GLY A 120 17.90 -15.18 2.72
C GLY A 120 17.19 -14.04 3.45
N ILE A 121 17.22 -12.82 2.90
CA ILE A 121 16.80 -11.59 3.60
C ILE A 121 15.39 -11.16 3.18
N PRO A 122 14.49 -10.88 4.14
CA PRO A 122 13.16 -10.34 3.84
C PRO A 122 13.18 -8.99 3.13
N MET A 123 12.19 -8.73 2.28
CA MET A 123 12.06 -7.47 1.57
C MET A 123 10.65 -6.86 1.66
N VAL A 124 10.59 -5.56 1.96
CA VAL A 124 9.42 -4.70 1.76
C VAL A 124 9.64 -3.86 0.51
N ILE A 125 8.88 -4.13 -0.55
CA ILE A 125 8.99 -3.46 -1.85
C ILE A 125 7.85 -2.45 -2.00
N GLY A 126 8.19 -1.17 -1.90
CA GLY A 126 7.32 -0.04 -2.21
C GLY A 126 7.59 0.59 -3.58
N THR A 127 8.59 0.08 -4.32
CA THR A 127 8.84 0.44 -5.72
C THR A 127 7.61 0.15 -6.58
N THR A 128 7.31 1.03 -7.52
CA THR A 128 6.17 0.89 -8.46
C THR A 128 6.64 0.88 -9.90
N GLY A 129 5.79 0.44 -10.83
CA GLY A 129 6.07 0.51 -12.28
C GLY A 129 6.82 -0.69 -12.84
N PHE A 130 6.72 -1.85 -12.17
CA PHE A 130 7.21 -3.12 -12.69
C PHE A 130 6.43 -3.55 -13.93
N LYS A 131 7.14 -4.09 -14.91
CA LYS A 131 6.54 -4.88 -16.00
C LYS A 131 6.14 -6.26 -15.48
N GLU A 132 5.29 -6.96 -16.24
CA GLU A 132 4.82 -8.30 -15.91
C GLU A 132 5.99 -9.29 -15.66
N GLU A 133 7.00 -9.27 -16.53
CA GLU A 133 8.18 -10.13 -16.40
C GLU A 133 9.00 -9.87 -15.12
N GLU A 134 9.05 -8.61 -14.69
CA GLU A 134 9.76 -8.15 -13.49
C GLU A 134 8.95 -8.52 -12.23
N TYR A 135 7.63 -8.37 -12.27
CA TYR A 135 6.75 -8.81 -11.20
C TYR A 135 6.82 -10.33 -11.01
N GLU A 136 6.79 -11.11 -12.10
CA GLU A 136 6.94 -12.56 -12.03
C GLU A 136 8.32 -12.99 -11.49
N ARG A 137 9.36 -12.18 -11.68
CA ARG A 137 10.67 -12.40 -11.05
C ARG A 137 10.62 -12.22 -9.53
N ILE A 138 9.90 -11.20 -9.05
CA ILE A 138 9.66 -10.96 -7.61
C ILE A 138 8.84 -12.11 -7.01
N LYS A 139 7.78 -12.54 -7.72
CA LYS A 139 6.96 -13.67 -7.30
C LYS A 139 7.77 -14.97 -7.21
N ARG A 140 8.68 -15.24 -8.16
CA ARG A 140 9.59 -16.39 -8.06
C ARG A 140 10.51 -16.30 -6.84
N ALA A 141 11.01 -15.11 -6.51
CA ALA A 141 11.84 -14.88 -5.34
C ALA A 141 11.12 -15.12 -4.01
N SER A 142 9.82 -14.85 -4.00
CA SER A 142 9.00 -15.12 -2.82
C SER A 142 8.95 -16.60 -2.41
N ASN A 143 9.34 -17.53 -3.31
CA ASN A 143 9.48 -18.96 -3.00
C ASN A 143 10.74 -19.30 -2.18
N THR A 144 11.61 -18.32 -1.91
CA THR A 144 12.85 -18.50 -1.14
C THR A 144 12.95 -17.53 0.03
N ILE A 145 12.40 -16.32 -0.10
CA ILE A 145 12.39 -15.29 0.95
C ILE A 145 10.99 -14.70 1.15
N PRO A 146 10.67 -14.20 2.35
CA PRO A 146 9.43 -13.45 2.56
C PRO A 146 9.51 -12.06 1.91
N ILE A 147 8.51 -11.72 1.10
CA ILE A 147 8.45 -10.45 0.38
C ILE A 147 7.07 -9.83 0.58
N ILE A 148 7.03 -8.57 1.01
CA ILE A 148 5.85 -7.72 0.83
C ILE A 148 6.05 -6.88 -0.41
N ILE A 149 5.05 -6.84 -1.30
CA ILE A 149 5.00 -5.84 -2.35
C ILE A 149 3.68 -5.06 -2.26
N SER A 150 3.76 -3.74 -2.25
CA SER A 150 2.57 -2.89 -2.29
C SER A 150 2.84 -1.58 -3.00
N SER A 151 1.94 -1.21 -3.92
CA SER A 151 1.96 0.10 -4.59
C SER A 151 1.48 1.24 -3.69
N ASN A 152 0.94 0.93 -2.51
CA ASN A 152 0.55 1.92 -1.51
C ASN A 152 0.74 1.36 -0.09
N MET A 153 1.65 1.97 0.68
CA MET A 153 1.94 1.57 2.06
C MET A 153 1.06 2.28 3.10
N SER A 154 0.06 3.08 2.71
CA SER A 154 -0.83 3.71 3.70
C SER A 154 -1.74 2.65 4.32
N ILE A 155 -1.70 2.55 5.65
CA ILE A 155 -2.61 1.71 6.45
C ILE A 155 -4.07 2.08 6.14
N GLY A 156 -4.38 3.39 6.15
CA GLY A 156 -5.75 3.89 5.92
C GLY A 156 -6.26 3.59 4.51
N ILE A 157 -5.42 3.71 3.48
CA ILE A 157 -5.82 3.35 2.11
C ILE A 157 -6.05 1.85 1.97
N ASN A 158 -5.20 1.01 2.55
CA ASN A 158 -5.38 -0.43 2.49
C ASN A 158 -6.62 -0.89 3.25
N LEU A 159 -6.95 -0.25 4.38
CA LEU A 159 -8.22 -0.46 5.06
C LEU A 159 -9.40 -0.01 4.19
N LEU A 160 -9.31 1.16 3.55
CA LEU A 160 -10.33 1.67 2.63
C LEU A 160 -10.60 0.68 1.49
N TYR A 161 -9.57 0.08 0.90
CA TYR A 161 -9.72 -0.97 -0.12
C TYR A 161 -10.58 -2.14 0.37
N SER A 162 -10.32 -2.64 1.58
CA SER A 162 -11.11 -3.73 2.18
C SER A 162 -12.55 -3.32 2.50
N ILE A 163 -12.74 -2.11 3.02
CA ILE A 163 -14.08 -1.57 3.34
C ILE A 163 -14.89 -1.38 2.06
N VAL A 164 -14.33 -0.72 1.04
CA VAL A 164 -14.98 -0.53 -0.25
C VAL A 164 -15.38 -1.86 -0.86
N LYS A 165 -14.48 -2.85 -0.86
CA LYS A 165 -14.79 -4.20 -1.35
C LYS A 165 -16.02 -4.82 -0.64
N GLN A 166 -16.14 -4.63 0.66
CA GLN A 166 -17.27 -5.17 1.45
C GLN A 166 -18.55 -4.39 1.20
N ILE A 167 -18.50 -3.06 1.18
CA ILE A 167 -19.66 -2.21 0.91
C ILE A 167 -20.21 -2.47 -0.49
N THR A 168 -19.35 -2.56 -1.51
CA THR A 168 -19.77 -2.89 -2.87
C THR A 168 -20.49 -4.23 -2.94
N LYS A 169 -20.02 -5.26 -2.21
CA LYS A 169 -20.70 -6.57 -2.15
C LYS A 169 -22.10 -6.51 -1.55
N ILE A 170 -22.31 -5.61 -0.57
CA ILE A 170 -23.57 -5.48 0.16
C ILE A 170 -24.56 -4.64 -0.62
N LEU A 171 -24.12 -3.46 -1.10
CA LEU A 171 -24.99 -2.49 -1.76
C LEU A 171 -25.28 -2.87 -3.22
N GLY A 172 -24.32 -3.51 -3.90
CA GLY A 172 -24.47 -3.97 -5.28
C GLY A 172 -24.96 -2.87 -6.22
N GLU A 173 -25.68 -3.25 -7.28
CA GLU A 173 -26.15 -2.33 -8.34
C GLU A 173 -27.17 -1.29 -7.90
N ASN A 174 -27.70 -1.36 -6.68
CA ASN A 174 -28.70 -0.41 -6.17
C ASN A 174 -28.10 0.95 -5.81
N PHE A 175 -26.77 1.02 -5.68
CA PHE A 175 -26.04 2.24 -5.38
C PHE A 175 -25.11 2.58 -6.55
N ASP A 176 -25.19 3.81 -7.03
CA ASP A 176 -24.24 4.39 -7.95
C ASP A 176 -22.89 4.56 -7.26
N LYS A 177 -21.79 4.22 -7.96
CA LYS A 177 -20.42 4.34 -7.43
C LYS A 177 -19.68 5.47 -8.12
N GLU A 178 -19.27 6.45 -7.33
CA GLU A 178 -18.43 7.54 -7.78
C GLU A 178 -17.17 7.63 -6.91
N ILE A 179 -16.03 7.87 -7.55
CA ILE A 179 -14.75 8.06 -6.89
C ILE A 179 -14.32 9.50 -7.16
N ILE A 180 -14.08 10.25 -6.10
CA ILE A 180 -13.58 11.62 -6.17
C ILE A 180 -12.19 11.62 -5.55
N GLU A 181 -11.20 12.14 -6.28
CA GLU A 181 -9.84 12.28 -5.79
C GLU A 181 -9.32 13.70 -5.95
N THR A 182 -8.57 14.20 -4.96
CA THR A 182 -7.93 15.51 -5.00
C THR A 182 -6.45 15.39 -4.71
N HIS A 183 -5.62 16.00 -5.55
CA HIS A 183 -4.17 16.11 -5.33
C HIS A 183 -3.65 17.49 -5.72
N HIS A 184 -2.41 17.76 -5.35
CA HIS A 184 -1.69 18.97 -5.70
C HIS A 184 -1.63 19.23 -7.21
N ARG A 185 -1.48 20.51 -7.58
CA ARG A 185 -1.46 20.97 -8.98
C ARG A 185 -0.42 20.27 -9.88
N ASN A 186 0.70 19.82 -9.30
CA ASN A 186 1.81 19.21 -10.04
C ASN A 186 1.64 17.70 -10.31
N LYS A 187 0.53 17.08 -9.88
CA LYS A 187 0.33 15.64 -10.09
C LYS A 187 -0.07 15.40 -11.55
N LYS A 188 0.74 14.61 -12.26
CA LYS A 188 0.65 14.42 -13.72
C LYS A 188 -0.38 13.38 -14.14
N ASP A 189 -0.46 12.27 -13.41
CA ASP A 189 -1.41 11.19 -13.66
C ASP A 189 -2.81 11.56 -13.17
N ALA A 190 -3.84 11.22 -13.95
CA ALA A 190 -5.24 11.35 -13.59
C ALA A 190 -6.07 10.25 -14.29
N PRO A 191 -6.88 9.47 -13.56
CA PRO A 191 -6.98 9.43 -12.10
C PRO A 191 -5.70 8.87 -11.44
N SER A 192 -5.51 9.14 -10.14
CA SER A 192 -4.37 8.61 -9.40
C SER A 192 -4.38 7.09 -9.32
N GLY A 193 -3.20 6.47 -9.16
CA GLY A 193 -3.10 5.01 -8.98
C GLY A 193 -3.97 4.46 -7.85
N THR A 194 -4.12 5.18 -6.74
CA THR A 194 -5.06 4.82 -5.67
C THR A 194 -6.51 4.82 -6.15
N ALA A 195 -6.96 5.87 -6.85
CA ALA A 195 -8.31 5.94 -7.37
C ALA A 195 -8.59 4.86 -8.43
N GLN A 196 -7.60 4.56 -9.29
CA GLN A 196 -7.68 3.44 -10.23
C GLN A 196 -7.83 2.11 -9.50
N ARG A 197 -7.06 1.88 -8.42
CA ARG A 197 -7.17 0.64 -7.65
C ARG A 197 -8.53 0.52 -6.94
N ILE A 198 -9.07 1.60 -6.40
CA ILE A 198 -10.44 1.62 -5.85
C ILE A 198 -11.45 1.21 -6.92
N ALA A 199 -11.40 1.83 -8.10
CA ALA A 199 -12.31 1.53 -9.19
C ALA A 199 -12.19 0.06 -9.65
N GLN A 200 -10.96 -0.44 -9.72
CA GLN A 200 -10.68 -1.83 -10.07
C GLN A 200 -11.27 -2.80 -9.04
N ILE A 201 -11.16 -2.51 -7.74
CA ILE A 201 -11.79 -3.33 -6.68
C ILE A 201 -13.31 -3.37 -6.85
N ILE A 202 -13.95 -2.23 -7.14
CA ILE A 202 -15.40 -2.16 -7.35
C ILE A 202 -15.78 -3.01 -8.58
N ALA A 203 -15.06 -2.85 -9.69
CA ALA A 203 -15.32 -3.60 -10.92
C ALA A 203 -15.12 -5.12 -10.73
N GLU A 204 -14.05 -5.54 -10.06
CA GLU A 204 -13.78 -6.95 -9.71
C GLU A 204 -14.89 -7.56 -8.85
N VAL A 205 -15.41 -6.82 -7.87
CA VAL A 205 -16.49 -7.30 -7.01
C VAL A 205 -17.80 -7.51 -7.77
N GLU A 206 -18.06 -6.65 -8.76
CA GLU A 206 -19.27 -6.72 -9.59
C GLU A 206 -19.08 -7.55 -10.87
N ASP A 207 -17.95 -8.26 -11.00
CA ASP A 207 -17.59 -9.11 -12.15
C ASP A 207 -17.63 -8.35 -13.49
N ARG A 208 -16.94 -7.21 -13.53
CA ARG A 208 -16.91 -6.31 -14.70
C ARG A 208 -15.48 -5.89 -15.04
N SER A 209 -15.30 -5.52 -16.31
CA SER A 209 -14.09 -4.84 -16.75
C SER A 209 -14.17 -3.33 -16.48
N LEU A 210 -13.20 -2.79 -15.75
CA LEU A 210 -13.11 -1.35 -15.51
C LEU A 210 -12.96 -0.56 -16.83
N SER A 211 -12.37 -1.15 -17.87
CA SER A 211 -12.23 -0.49 -19.17
C SER A 211 -13.58 -0.27 -19.88
N GLU A 212 -14.59 -1.05 -19.53
CA GLU A 212 -15.93 -0.97 -20.12
C GLU A 212 -16.86 -0.04 -19.34
N VAL A 213 -16.71 0.00 -18.01
CA VAL A 213 -17.64 0.70 -17.13
C VAL A 213 -17.08 1.98 -16.49
N GLY A 214 -15.78 2.23 -16.63
CA GLY A 214 -15.13 3.43 -16.08
C GLY A 214 -15.47 4.69 -16.86
N VAL A 215 -15.93 5.74 -16.16
CA VAL A 215 -16.21 7.06 -16.75
C VAL A 215 -15.43 8.15 -16.04
N TYR A 216 -14.56 8.84 -16.77
CA TYR A 216 -13.50 9.71 -16.23
C TYR A 216 -13.83 11.21 -16.23
N GLY A 217 -15.12 11.54 -16.26
CA GLY A 217 -15.61 12.92 -16.27
C GLY A 217 -16.94 13.06 -16.99
N ARG A 218 -17.61 14.18 -16.75
CA ARG A 218 -18.89 14.54 -17.37
C ARG A 218 -18.82 15.98 -17.87
N LYS A 219 -19.31 16.24 -19.08
CA LYS A 219 -19.32 17.58 -19.70
C LYS A 219 -20.57 17.76 -20.55
N GLY A 220 -21.27 18.89 -20.37
CA GLY A 220 -22.46 19.24 -21.14
C GLY A 220 -23.68 18.38 -20.84
N ILE A 221 -24.71 18.47 -21.70
CA ILE A 221 -25.90 17.62 -21.64
C ILE A 221 -25.59 16.34 -22.43
N LYS A 222 -25.68 15.19 -21.77
CA LYS A 222 -25.74 13.90 -22.46
C LYS A 222 -27.20 13.53 -22.70
N ASN A 223 -27.49 12.95 -23.85
CA ASN A 223 -28.83 12.41 -24.15
C ASN A 223 -29.14 11.10 -23.40
N GLU A 224 -28.13 10.52 -22.74
CA GLU A 224 -28.22 9.27 -22.01
C GLU A 224 -28.08 9.51 -20.50
N ILE A 225 -28.97 8.88 -19.73
CA ILE A 225 -28.93 8.82 -18.27
C ILE A 225 -27.75 7.92 -17.85
N ARG A 226 -27.15 8.20 -16.68
CA ARG A 226 -26.08 7.37 -16.09
C ARG A 226 -26.49 5.89 -16.08
N SER A 227 -25.59 5.03 -16.56
CA SER A 227 -25.80 3.58 -16.48
C SER A 227 -25.61 3.10 -15.04
N LYS A 228 -26.47 2.18 -14.57
CA LYS A 228 -26.31 1.51 -13.26
C LYS A 228 -24.98 0.78 -13.11
N LYS A 229 -24.36 0.40 -14.24
CA LYS A 229 -23.09 -0.33 -14.23
C LYS A 229 -21.86 0.56 -14.12
N GLU A 230 -22.03 1.85 -14.38
CA GLU A 230 -20.95 2.81 -14.50
C GLU A 230 -20.22 3.01 -13.17
N ILE A 231 -18.90 3.19 -13.24
CA ILE A 231 -18.05 3.63 -12.13
C ILE A 231 -17.48 4.99 -12.52
N GLY A 232 -18.00 6.06 -11.92
CA GLY A 232 -17.54 7.42 -12.18
C GLY A 232 -16.24 7.73 -11.43
N ILE A 233 -15.30 8.40 -12.07
CA ILE A 233 -14.01 8.77 -11.49
C ILE A 233 -13.72 10.23 -11.82
N HIS A 234 -13.58 11.07 -10.79
CA HIS A 234 -13.37 12.51 -10.90
C HIS A 234 -12.07 12.91 -10.25
N ALA A 235 -11.17 13.53 -11.02
CA ALA A 235 -9.85 13.93 -10.56
C ALA A 235 -9.74 15.46 -10.44
N ILE A 236 -9.47 15.93 -9.24
CA ILE A 236 -9.28 17.35 -8.90
C ILE A 236 -7.79 17.62 -8.70
N ARG A 237 -7.29 18.70 -9.31
CA ARG A 237 -5.91 19.17 -9.15
C ARG A 237 -5.91 20.57 -8.58
N GLY A 238 -5.36 20.75 -7.38
CA GLY A 238 -5.41 22.04 -6.69
C GLY A 238 -4.41 22.16 -5.56
N GLY A 239 -3.82 23.35 -5.42
CA GLY A 239 -2.95 23.69 -4.29
C GLY A 239 -1.80 22.69 -4.06
N SER A 240 -1.62 22.32 -2.80
CA SER A 240 -0.58 21.43 -2.27
C SER A 240 -1.15 20.14 -1.65
N VAL A 241 -2.41 19.79 -1.95
CA VAL A 241 -3.10 18.61 -1.37
C VAL A 241 -2.26 17.35 -1.60
N VAL A 242 -1.91 16.63 -0.53
CA VAL A 242 -1.08 15.42 -0.62
C VAL A 242 -1.84 14.30 -1.31
N GLY A 243 -3.10 14.11 -0.94
CA GLY A 243 -4.03 13.18 -1.57
C GLY A 243 -5.29 13.01 -0.72
N GLU A 244 -6.44 13.14 -1.36
CA GLU A 244 -7.76 12.83 -0.79
C GLU A 244 -8.50 11.90 -1.74
N HIS A 245 -9.19 10.91 -1.18
CA HIS A 245 -9.96 9.91 -1.92
C HIS A 245 -11.28 9.68 -1.21
N THR A 246 -12.38 9.96 -1.89
CA THR A 246 -13.74 9.67 -1.44
C THR A 246 -14.35 8.64 -2.37
N VAL A 247 -14.92 7.59 -1.80
CA VAL A 247 -15.80 6.66 -2.50
C VAL A 247 -17.23 6.94 -2.06
N LEU A 248 -18.03 7.40 -3.00
CA LEU A 248 -19.45 7.68 -2.83
C LEU A 248 -20.24 6.49 -3.36
N PHE A 249 -21.10 5.94 -2.51
CA PHE A 249 -22.19 5.04 -2.87
C PHE A 249 -23.49 5.83 -2.74
N ALA A 250 -24.15 6.15 -3.85
CA ALA A 250 -25.39 6.93 -3.85
C ALA A 250 -26.60 6.06 -4.24
N GLY A 251 -27.56 5.94 -3.35
CA GLY A 251 -28.81 5.19 -3.56
C GLY A 251 -30.01 6.13 -3.65
N GLU A 252 -31.20 5.56 -3.66
CA GLU A 252 -32.44 6.33 -3.54
C GLU A 252 -32.56 6.87 -2.11
N GLU A 253 -32.72 8.19 -1.96
CA GLU A 253 -32.87 8.91 -0.69
C GLU A 253 -31.70 8.84 0.31
N GLU A 254 -30.62 8.12 0.00
CA GLU A 254 -29.45 8.02 0.87
C GLU A 254 -28.11 8.00 0.11
N ARG A 255 -27.04 8.32 0.83
CA ARG A 255 -25.67 8.14 0.34
C ARG A 255 -24.73 7.76 1.47
N LEU A 256 -23.75 6.93 1.13
CA LEU A 256 -22.66 6.53 2.00
C LEU A 256 -21.32 6.95 1.39
N GLU A 257 -20.51 7.65 2.17
CA GLU A 257 -19.22 8.18 1.73
C GLU A 257 -18.09 7.65 2.63
N ILE A 258 -17.02 7.16 2.00
CA ILE A 258 -15.82 6.69 2.69
C ILE A 258 -14.65 7.54 2.18
N THR A 259 -14.07 8.31 3.08
CA THR A 259 -13.04 9.30 2.73
C THR A 259 -11.73 9.02 3.45
N HIS A 260 -10.64 9.03 2.70
CA HIS A 260 -9.28 9.04 3.23
C HIS A 260 -8.58 10.35 2.86
N ARG A 261 -7.93 10.99 3.83
CA ARG A 261 -7.12 12.21 3.64
C ARG A 261 -5.69 11.98 4.11
N ALA A 262 -4.73 12.13 3.21
CA ALA A 262 -3.33 12.15 3.55
C ALA A 262 -2.91 13.57 3.94
N GLU A 263 -2.37 13.74 5.15
CA GLU A 263 -1.82 15.03 5.59
C GLU A 263 -0.32 15.16 5.29
N SER A 264 0.39 14.04 5.19
CA SER A 264 1.82 14.01 4.86
C SER A 264 2.23 12.66 4.27
N ARG A 265 3.44 12.59 3.72
CA ARG A 265 4.05 11.33 3.25
C ARG A 265 4.45 10.39 4.39
N GLY A 266 4.48 10.89 5.63
CA GLY A 266 4.80 10.09 6.80
C GLY A 266 3.87 8.89 7.02
N ILE A 267 2.66 8.90 6.44
CA ILE A 267 1.75 7.73 6.47
C ILE A 267 2.33 6.52 5.73
N PHE A 268 3.04 6.73 4.62
CA PHE A 268 3.62 5.65 3.82
C PHE A 268 4.88 5.10 4.50
N ALA A 269 5.66 5.98 5.12
CA ALA A 269 6.83 5.58 5.91
C ALA A 269 6.43 4.71 7.12
N ARG A 270 5.38 5.11 7.85
CA ARG A 270 4.83 4.30 8.95
C ARG A 270 4.37 2.92 8.48
N GLY A 271 3.68 2.84 7.35
CA GLY A 271 3.25 1.54 6.84
C GLY A 271 4.39 0.69 6.28
N ALA A 272 5.45 1.28 5.74
CA ALA A 272 6.65 0.54 5.36
C ALA A 272 7.36 -0.07 6.57
N ILE A 273 7.41 0.66 7.68
CA ILE A 273 7.93 0.15 8.97
C ILE A 273 7.03 -0.98 9.47
N LEU A 274 5.70 -0.80 9.48
CA LEU A 274 4.74 -1.83 9.86
C LEU A 274 4.89 -3.11 9.02
N ALA A 275 5.08 -2.96 7.71
CA ALA A 275 5.35 -4.06 6.81
C ALA A 275 6.66 -4.79 7.15
N ALA A 276 7.72 -4.05 7.51
CA ALA A 276 8.98 -4.66 7.93
C ALA A 276 8.81 -5.43 9.24
N GLU A 277 8.12 -4.86 10.23
CA GLU A 277 7.80 -5.54 11.48
C GLU A 277 6.97 -6.81 11.24
N PHE A 278 5.98 -6.76 10.33
CA PHE A 278 5.19 -7.93 9.96
C PHE A 278 6.06 -9.07 9.41
N LEU A 279 7.11 -8.76 8.65
CA LEU A 279 7.99 -9.77 8.03
C LEU A 279 8.90 -10.48 9.03
N VAL A 280 9.03 -9.99 10.26
CA VAL A 280 9.84 -10.67 11.29
C VAL A 280 9.27 -12.06 11.57
N GLY A 281 10.11 -13.07 11.37
CA GLY A 281 9.74 -14.48 11.58
C GLY A 281 8.72 -15.03 10.58
N LYS A 282 8.43 -14.34 9.47
CA LYS A 282 7.53 -14.86 8.45
C LYS A 282 8.23 -15.90 7.58
N GLU A 283 7.47 -16.94 7.28
CA GLU A 283 7.85 -17.91 6.25
C GLU A 283 7.94 -17.24 4.88
N LYS A 284 8.74 -17.83 3.99
CA LYS A 284 8.81 -17.45 2.58
C LYS A 284 7.42 -17.36 1.95
N GLY A 285 7.18 -16.32 1.17
CA GLY A 285 5.90 -16.07 0.53
C GLY A 285 5.80 -14.65 0.00
N LEU A 286 4.86 -14.45 -0.94
CA LEU A 286 4.51 -13.13 -1.45
C LEU A 286 3.29 -12.63 -0.68
N TYR A 287 3.52 -11.61 0.13
CA TYR A 287 2.52 -10.94 0.94
C TYR A 287 2.16 -9.59 0.31
N ASP A 288 0.94 -9.13 0.56
CA ASP A 288 0.56 -7.75 0.31
C ASP A 288 0.17 -7.05 1.62
N PHE A 289 -0.22 -5.80 1.52
CA PHE A 289 -0.55 -5.02 2.70
C PHE A 289 -1.87 -5.45 3.36
N GLN A 290 -2.73 -6.23 2.68
CA GLN A 290 -3.91 -6.82 3.33
C GLN A 290 -3.50 -7.96 4.27
N ASP A 291 -2.44 -8.72 3.94
CA ASP A 291 -1.84 -9.70 4.84
C ASP A 291 -1.28 -9.01 6.10
N VAL A 292 -0.59 -7.86 5.92
CA VAL A 292 -0.07 -7.04 7.03
C VAL A 292 -1.18 -6.61 7.98
N LEU A 293 -2.33 -6.22 7.44
CA LEU A 293 -3.48 -5.78 8.23
C LEU A 293 -4.34 -6.94 8.76
N GLY A 294 -4.05 -8.19 8.40
CA GLY A 294 -4.86 -9.36 8.78
C GLY A 294 -6.28 -9.35 8.20
N LEU A 295 -6.45 -8.84 6.98
CA LEU A 295 -7.75 -8.66 6.31
C LEU A 295 -8.06 -9.72 5.24
N LYS A 296 -7.22 -10.74 5.12
CA LYS A 296 -7.40 -11.90 4.21
C LYS A 296 -7.80 -13.15 4.97
#